data_AF-A0A7R9MQP3-F1
#
_entry.id   AF-A0A7R9MQP3-F1
#
_cell.length_a   1.000
_cell.length_b   1.000
_cell.length_c   1.000
_cell.angle_alpha   90.00
_cell.angle_beta   90.00
_cell.angle_gamma   90.00
#
_symmetry.space_group_name_H-M   'P 1'
#
loop_
_entity.id
_entity.type
_entity.pdbx_description
1 polymer ?
#
loop_
_entity_poly.entity_id
_entity_poly.type
_entity_poly.pdbx_seq_one_letter_code
_entity_poly.pdbx_strand_id
1 'polypeptide(L)'
;DFVYGSTFAASGEIDIMELRGDEPGKIESTIHYGGTKPNFNSSGGFLDFHRSFADDFHTFGCIWSNTSIDFYVDDQVFHRERIDRSMYSGKGPNPYTKNGQPFDKDFQINLNLAVGGAFFDPPEITEDDARKWPQPSYVIDYVRVYKQKN
;
A
#
# COMPACT_ATOMS: atom_id res chain seq x y z
N ASP A 1 -4.07 12.65 -9.16
CA ASP A 1 -4.25 12.96 -10.59
C ASP A 1 -3.70 11.86 -11.48
N PHE A 2 -4.31 11.64 -12.65
CA PHE A 2 -3.95 10.59 -13.62
C PHE A 2 -2.80 11.00 -14.56
N VAL A 3 -1.78 11.66 -14.03
CA VAL A 3 -0.73 12.36 -14.80
C VAL A 3 0.00 11.44 -15.78
N TYR A 4 0.25 10.19 -15.39
CA TYR A 4 0.99 9.21 -16.18
C TYR A 4 0.09 8.20 -16.90
N GLY A 5 -1.23 8.31 -16.69
CA GLY A 5 -2.23 7.42 -17.24
C GLY A 5 -3.46 7.32 -16.33
N SER A 6 -4.63 7.12 -16.94
CA SER A 6 -5.92 7.03 -16.25
C SER A 6 -6.25 5.65 -15.69
N THR A 7 -5.36 4.68 -15.86
CA THR A 7 -5.55 3.32 -15.37
C THR A 7 -4.40 2.92 -14.47
N PHE A 8 -4.72 2.06 -13.51
CA PHE A 8 -3.73 1.44 -12.65
C PHE A 8 -2.71 0.64 -13.48
N ALA A 9 -1.40 0.72 -13.21
CA ALA A 9 -0.73 1.39 -12.09
C ALA A 9 0.10 2.62 -12.54
N ALA A 10 -0.17 3.17 -13.73
CA ALA A 10 0.74 4.12 -14.39
C ALA A 10 0.98 5.37 -13.54
N SER A 11 -0.04 5.89 -12.84
CA SER A 11 0.07 7.06 -11.96
C SER A 11 0.51 6.73 -10.52
N GLY A 12 0.88 5.47 -10.25
CA GLY A 12 1.39 5.03 -8.96
C GLY A 12 0.32 4.68 -7.93
N GLU A 13 0.69 3.83 -7.00
CA GLU A 13 -0.05 3.51 -5.77
C GLU A 13 0.96 3.25 -4.65
N ILE A 14 0.63 3.71 -3.44
CA ILE A 14 1.44 3.49 -2.22
C ILE A 14 0.51 2.89 -1.17
N ASP A 15 0.62 1.59 -0.99
CA ASP A 15 -0.11 0.86 0.04
C ASP A 15 0.69 0.95 1.34
N ILE A 16 0.29 1.91 2.19
CA ILE A 16 0.92 2.09 3.50
C ILE A 16 0.68 0.86 4.37
N MET A 17 -0.52 0.28 4.30
CA MET A 17 -0.91 -0.89 5.07
C MET A 17 -1.97 -1.66 4.30
N GLU A 18 -1.68 -2.93 4.04
CA GLU A 18 -2.65 -3.96 3.72
C GLU A 18 -2.57 -5.05 4.81
N LEU A 19 -3.72 -5.40 5.38
CA LEU A 19 -3.87 -6.44 6.39
C LEU A 19 -4.92 -7.44 5.92
N ARG A 20 -4.62 -8.73 6.08
CA ARG A 20 -5.59 -9.80 5.85
C ARG A 20 -6.14 -10.30 7.18
N GLY A 21 -7.46 -10.46 7.27
CA GLY A 21 -8.11 -10.94 8.49
C GLY A 21 -7.78 -12.39 8.87
N ASP A 22 -7.30 -13.21 7.94
CA ASP A 22 -6.86 -14.59 8.18
C ASP A 22 -5.38 -14.70 8.60
N GLU A 23 -4.58 -13.66 8.37
CA GLU A 23 -3.22 -13.50 8.88
C GLU A 23 -3.09 -12.19 9.70
N PRO A 24 -3.82 -12.04 10.83
CA PRO A 24 -3.98 -10.75 11.50
C PRO A 24 -2.71 -10.18 12.13
N GLY A 25 -1.63 -10.97 12.21
CA GLY A 25 -0.30 -10.52 12.64
C GLY A 25 0.60 -10.08 11.48
N LYS A 26 0.16 -10.15 10.23
CA LYS A 26 1.01 -9.88 9.07
C LYS A 26 0.52 -8.68 8.29
N ILE A 27 1.42 -7.72 8.09
CA ILE A 27 1.19 -6.53 7.28
C ILE A 27 2.02 -6.59 6.00
N GLU A 28 1.43 -6.12 4.90
CA GLU A 28 2.09 -5.85 3.63
C GLU A 28 2.07 -4.35 3.35
N SER A 29 3.20 -3.82 2.87
CA SER A 29 3.26 -2.48 2.27
C SER A 29 3.86 -2.59 0.87
N THR A 30 3.20 -1.99 -0.09
CA THR A 30 3.51 -2.18 -1.52
C THR A 30 3.49 -0.84 -2.25
N ILE A 31 4.31 -0.74 -3.28
CA ILE A 31 4.16 0.29 -4.30
C ILE A 31 3.83 -0.37 -5.63
N HIS A 32 2.91 0.21 -6.39
CA HIS A 32 2.58 -0.23 -7.75
C HIS A 32 2.94 0.85 -8.75
N TYR A 33 3.54 0.44 -9.86
CA TYR A 33 4.09 1.36 -10.84
C TYR A 33 4.31 0.69 -12.20
N GLY A 34 4.75 1.46 -13.19
CA GLY A 34 5.06 0.98 -14.53
C GLY A 34 4.01 1.45 -15.51
N GLY A 35 3.30 0.53 -16.14
CA GLY A 35 2.26 0.83 -17.12
C GLY A 35 0.85 0.46 -16.64
N THR A 36 -0.07 0.42 -17.60
CA THR A 36 -1.44 -0.03 -17.40
C THR A 36 -1.50 -1.56 -17.32
N LYS A 37 -2.43 -2.14 -16.55
CA LYS A 37 -2.64 -3.60 -16.55
C LYS A 37 -2.63 -4.19 -17.98
N PRO A 38 -1.88 -5.28 -18.25
CA PRO A 38 -1.08 -6.11 -17.32
C PRO A 38 0.40 -5.66 -17.16
N ASN A 39 0.79 -4.51 -17.71
CA ASN A 39 2.18 -4.07 -17.87
C ASN A 39 2.73 -3.29 -16.65
N PHE A 40 2.28 -3.60 -15.45
CA PHE A 40 2.77 -2.99 -14.22
C PHE A 40 3.68 -3.95 -13.45
N ASN A 41 4.41 -3.40 -12.49
CA ASN A 41 5.12 -4.13 -11.45
C ASN A 41 4.67 -3.61 -10.09
N SER A 42 4.88 -4.44 -9.09
CA SER A 42 4.78 -4.08 -7.69
C SER A 42 6.08 -4.45 -6.97
N SER A 43 6.42 -3.71 -5.93
CA SER A 43 7.47 -4.09 -4.99
C SER A 43 7.09 -3.62 -3.60
N GLY A 44 7.45 -4.39 -2.58
CA GLY A 44 6.98 -4.17 -1.24
C GLY A 44 7.75 -5.01 -0.23
N GLY A 45 7.28 -4.93 1.01
CA GLY A 45 7.84 -5.66 2.13
C GLY A 45 6.74 -6.11 3.08
N PHE A 46 7.08 -7.11 3.89
CA PHE A 46 6.18 -7.69 4.87
C PHE A 46 6.79 -7.59 6.26
N LEU A 47 5.94 -7.47 7.27
CA LEU A 47 6.31 -7.66 8.66
C LEU A 47 5.37 -8.70 9.27
N ASP A 48 5.98 -9.72 9.89
CA ASP A 48 5.28 -10.66 10.76
C ASP A 48 5.37 -10.14 12.19
N PHE A 49 4.26 -9.60 12.66
CA PHE A 49 4.06 -9.13 14.01
C PHE A 49 3.59 -10.32 14.85
N HIS A 50 4.33 -10.63 15.91
CA HIS A 50 4.09 -11.80 16.77
C HIS A 50 2.76 -11.75 17.56
N ARG A 51 1.87 -10.82 17.26
CA ARG A 51 0.54 -10.62 17.84
C ARG A 51 -0.41 -10.07 16.78
N SER A 52 -1.71 -10.13 17.04
CA SER A 52 -2.73 -9.61 16.12
C SER A 52 -2.76 -8.07 16.14
N PHE A 53 -2.79 -7.45 14.96
CA PHE A 53 -3.01 -6.01 14.80
C PHE A 53 -4.46 -5.59 15.13
N ALA A 54 -5.37 -6.55 15.33
CA ALA A 54 -6.73 -6.27 15.76
C ALA A 54 -6.88 -6.15 17.29
N ASP A 55 -5.82 -6.41 18.06
CA ASP A 55 -5.88 -6.42 19.53
C ASP A 55 -5.81 -5.01 20.14
N ASP A 56 -5.11 -4.08 19.48
CA ASP A 56 -4.84 -2.72 19.96
C ASP A 56 -4.78 -1.72 18.79
N PHE A 57 -4.78 -0.41 19.10
CA PHE A 57 -4.43 0.60 18.10
C PHE A 57 -2.93 0.57 17.80
N HIS A 58 -2.60 0.66 16.51
CA HIS A 58 -1.24 0.75 15.99
C HIS A 58 -1.10 1.97 15.09
N THR A 59 0.12 2.53 15.02
CA THR A 59 0.41 3.63 14.10
C THR A 59 1.10 3.11 12.86
N PHE A 60 0.37 3.09 11.75
CA PHE A 60 0.90 2.76 10.42
C PHE A 60 1.23 4.02 9.66
N GLY A 61 2.34 4.02 8.94
CA GLY A 61 2.69 5.17 8.11
C GLY A 61 3.85 4.92 7.17
N CYS A 62 4.14 5.94 6.36
CA CYS A 62 5.34 5.98 5.56
C CYS A 62 6.04 7.35 5.66
N ILE A 63 7.36 7.35 5.57
CA ILE A 63 8.17 8.55 5.36
C ILE A 63 8.53 8.59 3.88
N TRP A 64 7.94 9.53 3.16
CA TRP A 64 8.14 9.67 1.72
C TRP A 64 9.05 10.86 1.40
N SER A 65 10.13 10.57 0.66
CA SER A 65 11.11 11.53 0.17
C SER A 65 11.32 11.39 -1.34
N ASN A 66 12.14 12.23 -1.94
CA ASN A 66 12.48 12.09 -3.37
C ASN A 66 13.32 10.83 -3.69
N THR A 67 13.83 10.13 -2.67
CA THR A 67 14.73 8.98 -2.85
C THR A 67 14.15 7.66 -2.38
N SER A 68 13.28 7.68 -1.37
CA SER A 68 12.68 6.48 -0.81
C SER A 68 11.33 6.73 -0.18
N ILE A 69 10.59 5.64 -0.01
CA ILE A 69 9.42 5.52 0.84
C ILE A 69 9.76 4.48 1.92
N ASP A 70 9.80 4.92 3.17
CA ASP A 70 10.11 4.07 4.32
C ASP A 70 8.81 3.75 5.06
N PHE A 71 8.39 2.50 5.06
CA PHE A 71 7.17 2.05 5.72
C PHE A 71 7.45 1.64 7.17
N TYR A 72 6.58 2.03 8.08
CA TYR A 72 6.74 1.77 9.50
C TYR A 72 5.44 1.36 10.19
N VAL A 73 5.62 0.63 11.28
CA VAL A 73 4.58 0.33 12.28
C VAL A 73 5.15 0.70 13.65
N ASP A 74 4.39 1.43 14.45
CA ASP A 74 4.77 1.84 15.82
C ASP A 74 6.18 2.43 15.91
N ASP A 75 6.45 3.41 15.05
CA ASP A 75 7.74 4.12 14.90
C ASP A 75 8.93 3.23 14.46
N GLN A 76 8.71 1.97 14.10
CA GLN A 76 9.74 1.06 13.59
C GLN A 76 9.62 0.86 12.08
N VAL A 77 10.63 1.30 11.34
CA VAL A 77 10.72 1.04 9.89
C VAL A 77 10.99 -0.44 9.67
N PHE A 78 10.10 -1.09 8.92
CA PHE A 78 10.24 -2.50 8.56
C PHE A 78 10.58 -2.70 7.08
N HIS A 79 10.26 -1.73 6.21
CA HIS A 79 10.55 -1.80 4.79
C HIS A 79 10.97 -0.44 4.22
N ARG A 80 11.89 -0.46 3.26
CA ARG A 80 12.32 0.73 2.51
C ARG A 80 12.28 0.44 1.03
N GLU A 81 11.45 1.19 0.31
CA GLU A 81 11.44 1.23 -1.14
C GLU A 81 12.29 2.39 -1.66
N ARG A 82 13.33 2.08 -2.43
CA ARG A 82 14.08 3.11 -3.16
C ARG A 82 13.32 3.52 -4.44
N ILE A 83 13.00 4.80 -4.58
CA ILE A 83 12.26 5.31 -5.75
C ILE A 83 13.10 6.21 -6.65
N ASP A 84 14.34 6.54 -6.28
CA ASP A 84 15.31 7.29 -7.12
C ASP A 84 15.87 6.52 -8.32
N ARG A 85 15.09 5.58 -8.86
CA ARG A 85 15.43 4.69 -9.96
C ARG A 85 14.39 4.78 -11.07
N SER A 86 14.67 4.11 -12.19
CA SER A 86 13.65 3.90 -13.22
C SER A 86 12.57 2.99 -12.64
N MET A 87 11.32 3.47 -12.65
CA MET A 87 10.15 2.68 -12.29
C MET A 87 9.49 2.10 -13.55
N TYR A 88 10.14 2.09 -14.70
CA TYR A 88 9.59 1.38 -15.85
C TYR A 88 9.48 -0.12 -15.55
N SER A 89 8.34 -0.73 -15.87
CA SER A 89 8.10 -2.16 -15.61
C SER A 89 8.92 -3.09 -16.51
N GLY A 90 9.55 -2.57 -17.56
CA GLY A 90 10.16 -3.37 -18.62
C GLY A 90 9.15 -3.93 -19.63
N LYS A 91 7.86 -3.61 -19.47
CA LYS A 91 6.74 -4.16 -20.25
C LYS A 91 5.92 -3.04 -20.88
N GLY A 92 5.54 -3.20 -22.14
CA GLY A 92 4.67 -2.24 -22.84
C GLY A 92 5.28 -0.84 -23.00
N PRO A 93 4.47 0.19 -23.27
CA PRO A 93 4.96 1.57 -23.32
C PRO A 93 5.40 2.05 -21.94
N ASN A 94 6.56 2.71 -21.87
CA ASN A 94 7.01 3.39 -20.65
C ASN A 94 6.32 4.75 -20.51
N PRO A 95 5.49 4.99 -19.48
CA PRO A 95 4.86 6.30 -19.27
C PRO A 95 5.79 7.32 -18.60
N TYR A 96 6.98 6.91 -18.18
CA TYR A 96 7.92 7.74 -17.43
C TYR A 96 9.05 8.26 -18.30
N THR A 97 9.52 9.45 -17.95
CA THR A 97 10.64 10.15 -18.60
C THR A 97 11.83 10.37 -17.67
N LYS A 98 11.65 10.19 -16.35
CA LYS A 98 12.67 10.42 -15.32
C LYS A 98 12.55 9.37 -14.21
N ASN A 99 13.62 9.18 -13.47
CA ASN A 99 13.60 8.42 -12.21
C ASN A 99 12.67 9.08 -11.19
N GLY A 100 12.11 8.30 -10.27
CA GLY A 100 11.17 8.79 -9.26
C GLY A 100 9.72 8.88 -9.72
N GLN A 101 9.46 8.94 -11.02
CA GLN A 101 8.09 8.90 -11.54
C GLN A 101 7.51 7.49 -11.36
N PRO A 102 6.28 7.33 -10.85
CA PRO A 102 5.23 8.35 -10.70
C PRO A 102 5.16 9.03 -9.32
N PHE A 103 6.04 8.69 -8.38
CA PHE A 103 6.08 9.19 -7.01
C PHE A 103 6.68 10.60 -6.89
N ASP A 104 6.44 11.45 -7.89
CA ASP A 104 6.82 12.86 -7.98
C ASP A 104 5.59 13.79 -8.12
N LYS A 105 4.39 13.26 -7.88
CA LYS A 105 3.10 13.95 -7.96
C LYS A 105 2.32 13.80 -6.66
N ASP A 106 1.30 14.61 -6.48
CA ASP A 106 0.41 14.52 -5.32
C ASP A 106 -0.47 13.26 -5.38
N PHE A 107 -0.59 12.58 -4.23
CA PHE A 107 -1.43 11.40 -4.02
C PHE A 107 -2.64 11.75 -3.14
N GLN A 108 -3.70 10.96 -3.27
CA GLN A 108 -4.86 11.00 -2.38
C GLN A 108 -4.76 9.84 -1.39
N ILE A 109 -5.20 10.05 -0.15
CA ILE A 109 -5.27 9.00 0.86
C ILE A 109 -6.60 8.29 0.71
N ASN A 110 -6.56 6.96 0.55
CA ASN A 110 -7.71 6.09 0.57
C ASN A 110 -7.67 5.20 1.82
N LEU A 111 -8.81 5.08 2.50
CA LEU A 111 -8.99 4.21 3.64
C LEU A 111 -10.24 3.39 3.38
N ASN A 112 -10.11 2.06 3.36
CA ASN A 112 -11.22 1.15 3.13
C ASN A 112 -11.05 -0.14 3.91
N LEU A 113 -12.17 -0.84 4.08
CA LEU A 113 -12.22 -2.21 4.55
C LEU A 113 -12.87 -3.04 3.45
N ALA A 114 -12.09 -3.87 2.77
CA ALA A 114 -12.61 -4.81 1.78
C ALA A 114 -13.13 -6.09 2.45
N VAL A 115 -14.14 -6.71 1.84
CA VAL A 115 -14.67 -8.01 2.27
C VAL A 115 -14.50 -8.99 1.09
N GLY A 116 -13.67 -10.00 1.30
CA GLY A 116 -13.32 -10.99 0.28
C GLY A 116 -12.30 -10.50 -0.75
N GLY A 117 -12.27 -11.17 -1.91
CA GLY A 117 -11.36 -10.88 -3.02
C GLY A 117 -10.19 -11.86 -3.13
N ALA A 118 -9.52 -11.84 -4.28
CA ALA A 118 -8.43 -12.78 -4.63
C ALA A 118 -7.11 -12.54 -3.87
N PHE A 119 -7.11 -11.65 -2.88
CA PHE A 119 -5.95 -11.41 -2.02
C PHE A 119 -5.81 -12.49 -0.92
N PHE A 120 -6.92 -13.13 -0.56
CA PHE A 120 -6.94 -14.27 0.36
C PHE A 120 -6.49 -15.54 -0.35
N ASP A 121 -5.78 -16.40 0.36
CA ASP A 121 -5.53 -17.76 -0.13
C ASP A 121 -6.85 -18.56 -0.11
N PRO A 122 -7.07 -19.46 -1.08
CA PRO A 122 -8.26 -20.30 -1.08
C PRO A 122 -8.37 -21.16 0.21
N PRO A 123 -9.58 -21.31 0.80
CA PRO A 123 -10.86 -20.77 0.33
C PRO A 123 -11.02 -19.28 0.60
N GLU A 124 -11.47 -18.53 -0.42
CA GLU A 124 -11.73 -17.09 -0.27
C GLU A 124 -12.81 -16.84 0.79
N ILE A 125 -12.60 -15.79 1.60
CA ILE A 125 -13.64 -15.29 2.50
C ILE A 125 -14.74 -14.65 1.66
N THR A 126 -15.98 -15.13 1.81
CA THR A 126 -17.12 -14.59 1.06
C THR A 126 -17.86 -13.51 1.85
N GLU A 127 -18.68 -12.70 1.17
CA GLU A 127 -19.61 -11.79 1.84
C GLU A 127 -20.55 -12.53 2.81
N ASP A 128 -20.97 -13.75 2.48
CA ASP A 128 -21.85 -14.55 3.33
C ASP A 128 -21.17 -15.01 4.62
N ASP A 129 -19.86 -15.21 4.59
CA ASP A 129 -19.07 -15.48 5.79
C ASP A 129 -18.93 -14.22 6.65
N ALA A 130 -18.66 -13.07 6.03
CA ALA A 130 -18.56 -11.80 6.72
C ALA A 130 -19.87 -11.37 7.40
N ARG A 131 -21.03 -11.69 6.82
CA ARG A 131 -22.35 -11.44 7.44
C ARG A 131 -22.56 -12.14 8.79
N LYS A 132 -21.77 -13.17 9.09
CA LYS A 132 -21.84 -13.93 10.34
C LYS A 132 -20.90 -13.36 11.41
N TRP A 133 -20.01 -12.43 11.07
CA TRP A 133 -19.03 -11.91 12.02
C TRP A 133 -19.67 -11.04 13.10
N PRO A 134 -19.33 -11.25 14.37
CA PRO A 134 -19.81 -10.40 15.46
C PRO A 134 -19.02 -9.09 15.49
N GLN A 135 -19.70 -7.96 15.25
CA GLN A 135 -19.16 -6.60 15.40
C GLN A 135 -17.85 -6.34 14.64
N PRO A 136 -17.76 -6.62 13.33
CA PRO A 136 -16.57 -6.25 12.56
C PRO A 136 -16.41 -4.72 12.59
N SER A 137 -15.23 -4.26 13.00
CA SER A 137 -14.93 -2.83 13.07
C SER A 137 -13.59 -2.53 12.44
N TYR A 138 -13.54 -1.39 11.74
CA TYR A 138 -12.33 -0.78 11.22
C TYR A 138 -12.33 0.66 11.74
N VAL A 139 -11.50 0.92 12.75
CA VAL A 139 -11.53 2.15 13.53
C VAL A 139 -10.24 2.92 13.31
N ILE A 140 -10.36 4.18 12.91
CA ILE A 140 -9.24 5.09 12.69
C ILE A 140 -9.39 6.22 13.68
N ASP A 141 -8.46 6.32 14.63
CA ASP A 141 -8.43 7.43 15.59
C ASP A 141 -8.01 8.75 14.91
N TYR A 142 -6.98 8.70 14.05
CA TYR A 142 -6.52 9.87 13.33
C TYR A 142 -5.83 9.55 12.00
N VAL A 143 -5.75 10.57 11.15
CA VAL A 143 -4.83 10.65 10.00
C VAL A 143 -4.03 11.94 10.16
N ARG A 144 -2.70 11.85 10.09
CA ARG A 144 -1.82 13.01 10.20
C ARG A 144 -0.82 13.02 9.05
N VAL A 145 -0.73 14.15 8.37
CA VAL A 145 0.22 14.38 7.28
C VAL A 145 1.18 15.48 7.72
N TYR A 146 2.46 15.18 7.63
CA TYR A 146 3.53 16.09 8.03
C TYR A 146 4.40 16.42 6.83
N LYS A 147 5.02 17.60 6.88
CA LYS A 147 6.06 18.01 5.94
C LYS A 147 7.29 18.39 6.73
N GLN A 148 8.45 17.87 6.32
CA GLN A 148 9.71 18.27 6.92
C GLN A 148 9.87 19.78 6.79
N LYS A 149 10.16 20.43 7.92
CA LYS A 149 10.41 21.87 7.95
C LYS A 149 11.82 22.10 7.41
N ASN A 150 11.94 22.95 6.40
CA ASN A 150 13.23 23.40 5.85
C ASN A 150 14.06 24.13 6.92
#